data_AF-A0A7C9A2R5-F1
#
_entry.id   AF-A0A7C9A2R5-F1
#
_cell.length_a   1.000
_cell.length_b   1.000
_cell.length_c   1.000
_cell.angle_alpha   90.00
_cell.angle_beta   90.00
_cell.angle_gamma   90.00
#
_symmetry.space_group_name_H-M   'P 1'
#
loop_
_entity.id
_entity.type
_entity.pdbx_description
1 polymer ?
#
loop_
_entity_poly.entity_id
_entity_poly.type
_entity_poly.pdbx_seq_one_letter_code
_entity_poly.pdbx_strand_id
1 'polypeptide(L)'
;NLPAAGTHVLYFPQGHSEQVAASMKKDVDAQIPNYPNLPSKLLCVLHNVTLHADPETDEVYAQMTLQPVSSFDKEALLRSDLSLKAHKPQPDFFCKTLTASDTSTHGGFSVPRRAAEKIFPPLDYSMQPPAQELVAREI
;
A
#
# COMPACT_ATOMS: atom_id res chain seq x y z
N ASN A 1 -5.35 -0.23 -4.43
CA ASN A 1 -5.82 1.14 -4.75
C ASN A 1 -6.44 1.75 -3.52
N LEU A 2 -6.01 2.94 -3.13
CA LEU A 2 -6.62 3.71 -2.04
C LEU A 2 -7.58 4.74 -2.65
N PRO A 3 -8.73 5.03 -2.01
CA PRO A 3 -9.63 6.07 -2.47
C PRO A 3 -8.94 7.45 -2.37
N ALA A 4 -9.34 8.38 -3.24
CA ALA A 4 -8.77 9.73 -3.23
C ALA A 4 -9.41 10.58 -2.13
N ALA A 5 -8.65 11.50 -1.53
CA ALA A 5 -9.21 12.50 -0.62
C ALA A 5 -10.28 13.35 -1.34
N GLY A 6 -11.30 13.77 -0.61
CA GLY A 6 -12.49 14.45 -1.11
C GLY A 6 -13.58 13.52 -1.69
N THR A 7 -13.36 12.20 -1.71
CA THR A 7 -14.33 11.25 -2.29
C THR A 7 -15.30 10.68 -1.26
N HIS A 8 -16.46 10.21 -1.74
CA HIS A 8 -17.40 9.45 -0.93
C HIS A 8 -16.99 7.97 -0.89
N VAL A 9 -17.01 7.38 0.30
CA VAL A 9 -16.69 5.97 0.55
C VAL A 9 -17.72 5.35 1.49
N LEU A 10 -17.88 4.04 1.41
CA LEU A 10 -18.60 3.26 2.40
C LEU A 10 -17.60 2.63 3.37
N TYR A 11 -17.71 2.97 4.65
CA TYR A 11 -16.96 2.35 5.72
C TYR A 11 -17.76 1.20 6.32
N PHE A 12 -17.15 0.03 6.45
CA PHE A 12 -17.75 -1.17 7.02
C PHE A 12 -17.08 -1.48 8.37
N PRO A 13 -17.73 -1.19 9.51
CA PRO A 13 -17.13 -1.44 10.83
C PRO A 13 -16.74 -2.91 11.04
N GLN A 14 -17.49 -3.85 10.45
CA GLN A 14 -17.16 -5.28 10.53
C GLN A 14 -15.78 -5.58 9.92
N GLY A 15 -15.50 -5.10 8.71
CA GLY A 15 -14.21 -5.32 8.05
C GLY A 15 -13.04 -4.69 8.82
N HIS A 16 -13.28 -3.55 9.49
CA HIS A 16 -12.29 -2.97 10.40
C HIS A 16 -12.02 -3.91 11.58
N SER A 17 -13.06 -4.43 12.23
CA SER A 17 -12.91 -5.38 13.35
C SER A 17 -12.16 -6.64 12.93
N GLU A 18 -12.44 -7.18 11.75
CA GLU A 18 -11.71 -8.33 11.17
C GLU A 18 -10.21 -8.01 10.98
N GLN A 19 -9.88 -6.83 10.45
CA GLN A 19 -8.49 -6.38 10.31
C GLN A 19 -7.78 -6.25 11.66
N VAL A 20 -8.45 -5.70 12.69
CA VAL A 20 -7.92 -5.59 14.05
C VAL A 20 -7.73 -6.96 14.70
N ALA A 21 -8.64 -7.90 14.48
CA ALA A 21 -8.49 -9.27 14.99
C ALA A 21 -7.27 -9.96 14.37
N ALA A 22 -7.09 -9.82 13.05
CA ALA A 22 -5.94 -10.37 12.32
C ALA A 22 -4.61 -9.78 12.80
N SER A 23 -4.53 -8.46 13.03
CA SER A 23 -3.30 -7.82 13.50
C SER A 23 -2.94 -8.21 14.94
N MET A 24 -3.94 -8.41 15.80
CA MET A 24 -3.75 -8.80 17.20
C MET A 24 -3.46 -10.30 17.37
N LYS A 25 -3.44 -11.10 16.29
CA LYS A 25 -3.33 -12.58 16.33
C LYS A 25 -4.31 -13.22 17.32
N LYS A 26 -5.47 -12.60 17.53
CA LYS A 26 -6.55 -13.16 18.35
C LYS A 26 -7.41 -14.05 17.46
N ASP A 27 -7.89 -15.16 18.01
CA ASP A 27 -8.85 -16.01 17.32
C ASP A 27 -10.07 -15.20 16.86
N VAL A 28 -10.59 -15.55 15.68
CA VAL A 28 -11.78 -14.95 15.05
C VAL A 28 -13.04 -15.11 15.94
N ASP A 29 -12.98 -16.01 16.92
CA ASP A 29 -14.01 -16.23 17.95
C ASP A 29 -14.01 -15.19 19.07
N ALA A 30 -13.11 -14.20 19.04
CA ALA A 30 -13.21 -13.05 19.93
C ALA A 30 -14.53 -12.33 19.66
N GLN A 31 -15.49 -12.52 20.57
CA GLN A 31 -16.85 -12.02 20.45
C GLN A 31 -16.83 -10.51 20.15
N ILE A 32 -17.15 -10.15 18.91
CA ILE A 32 -17.21 -8.74 18.49
C ILE A 32 -18.32 -8.09 19.35
N PRO A 33 -18.02 -7.01 20.09
CA PRO A 33 -19.03 -6.36 20.90
C PRO A 33 -20.21 -5.94 20.02
N ASN A 34 -21.43 -6.27 20.45
CA ASN A 34 -22.61 -5.83 19.73
C ASN A 34 -22.82 -4.33 19.99
N TYR A 35 -22.75 -3.53 18.93
CA TYR A 35 -23.03 -2.10 18.97
C TYR A 35 -24.41 -1.86 18.33
N PRO A 36 -25.52 -1.91 19.08
CA PRO A 36 -26.87 -1.89 18.51
C PRO A 36 -27.20 -0.61 17.73
N ASN A 37 -26.49 0.50 18.01
CA ASN A 37 -26.66 1.77 17.32
C ASN A 37 -25.65 2.00 16.18
N LEU A 38 -24.77 1.03 15.91
CA LEU A 38 -23.78 1.13 14.85
C LEU A 38 -24.32 0.45 13.58
N PRO A 39 -24.56 1.20 12.50
CA PRO A 39 -24.99 0.59 11.24
C PRO A 39 -23.86 -0.25 10.63
N SER A 40 -24.22 -1.30 9.88
CA SER A 40 -23.26 -2.20 9.22
C SER A 40 -22.43 -1.53 8.13
N LYS A 41 -22.85 -0.35 7.68
CA LYS A 41 -22.14 0.52 6.75
C LYS A 41 -22.39 1.98 7.08
N LEU A 42 -21.36 2.79 6.95
CA LEU A 42 -21.40 4.24 7.12
C LEU A 42 -21.01 4.90 5.82
N LEU A 43 -21.86 5.80 5.32
CA LEU A 43 -21.47 6.69 4.24
C LEU A 43 -20.56 7.77 4.81
N CYS A 44 -19.37 7.93 4.23
CA CYS A 44 -18.39 8.89 4.69
C CYS A 44 -17.84 9.71 3.52
N VAL A 45 -17.43 10.94 3.82
CA VAL A 45 -16.47 11.68 2.99
C VAL A 45 -15.07 11.38 3.52
N LEU A 46 -14.16 10.98 2.63
CA LEU A 46 -12.74 10.80 2.94
C LEU A 46 -12.04 12.15 2.90
N HIS A 47 -11.67 12.70 4.06
CA HIS A 47 -10.99 14.00 4.13
C HIS A 47 -9.52 13.91 3.77
N ASN A 48 -8.84 12.86 4.21
CA ASN A 48 -7.40 12.74 4.05
C ASN A 48 -6.95 11.28 3.97
N VAL A 49 -5.87 11.05 3.24
CA VAL A 49 -5.14 9.78 3.19
C VAL A 49 -3.65 10.11 3.31
N THR A 50 -3.01 9.60 4.36
CA THR A 50 -1.55 9.66 4.52
C THR A 50 -0.98 8.26 4.49
N LEU A 51 0.18 8.11 3.85
CA LEU A 51 0.89 6.84 3.69
C LEU A 51 2.06 6.81 4.67
N HIS A 52 2.21 5.67 5.34
CA HIS A 52 3.22 5.49 6.38
C HIS A 52 3.87 4.11 6.25
N ALA A 53 5.08 4.00 6.76
CA ALA A 53 5.76 2.74 7.02
C ALA A 53 6.25 2.76 8.47
N ASP A 54 6.10 1.65 9.18
CA ASP A 54 6.67 1.49 10.51
C ASP A 54 8.21 1.39 10.40
N PRO A 55 8.98 2.22 11.12
CA PRO A 55 10.43 2.33 10.95
C PRO A 55 11.23 1.12 11.47
N GLU A 56 10.59 0.21 12.22
CA GLU A 56 11.26 -0.97 12.76
C GLU A 56 10.90 -2.25 11.98
N THR A 57 9.69 -2.32 11.45
CA THR A 57 9.13 -3.54 10.84
C THR A 57 8.93 -3.44 9.33
N ASP A 58 9.11 -2.26 8.74
CA ASP A 58 8.78 -1.93 7.35
C ASP A 58 7.31 -2.20 6.99
N GLU A 59 6.42 -2.33 7.99
CA GLU A 59 4.99 -2.55 7.77
C GLU A 59 4.36 -1.27 7.21
N VAL A 60 3.83 -1.37 5.98
CA VAL A 60 3.17 -0.25 5.31
C VAL A 60 1.70 -0.13 5.69
N TYR A 61 1.24 1.08 5.97
CA TYR A 61 -0.17 1.34 6.27
C TYR A 61 -0.65 2.69 5.74
N ALA A 62 -1.96 2.83 5.59
CA ALA A 62 -2.61 4.08 5.22
C ALA A 62 -3.50 4.55 6.36
N GLN A 63 -3.33 5.81 6.76
CA GLN A 63 -4.23 6.46 7.71
C GLN A 63 -5.27 7.26 6.93
N MET A 64 -6.54 6.98 7.19
CA MET A 64 -7.67 7.63 6.54
C MET A 64 -8.50 8.39 7.55
N THR A 65 -8.81 9.66 7.26
CA THR A 65 -9.73 10.46 8.06
C THR A 65 -11.10 10.47 7.40
N LEU A 66 -12.08 9.83 8.03
CA LEU A 66 -13.44 9.68 7.52
C LEU A 66 -14.41 10.56 8.31
N GLN A 67 -15.28 11.30 7.62
CA GLN A 67 -16.42 11.99 8.24
C GLN A 67 -17.73 11.34 7.79
N PRO A 68 -18.53 10.75 8.70
CA PRO A 68 -19.85 10.24 8.38
C PRO A 68 -20.78 11.34 7.84
N VAL A 69 -21.57 11.01 6.83
CA VAL A 69 -22.57 11.92 6.23
C VAL A 69 -23.91 11.19 6.04
N SER A 70 -25.02 11.93 6.11
CA SER A 70 -26.38 11.38 6.06
C SER A 70 -26.90 11.11 4.65
N SER A 71 -26.30 11.70 3.62
CA SER A 71 -26.73 11.54 2.23
C SER A 71 -25.58 11.78 1.25
N PHE A 72 -25.74 11.26 0.03
CA PHE A 72 -24.83 11.54 -1.07
C PHE A 72 -25.15 12.90 -1.68
N ASP A 73 -24.16 13.78 -1.74
CA ASP A 73 -24.21 14.89 -2.68
C ASP A 73 -23.91 14.36 -4.09
N LYS A 74 -24.91 14.40 -4.99
CA LYS A 74 -24.78 13.90 -6.37
C LYS A 74 -23.64 14.60 -7.13
N GLU A 75 -23.41 15.88 -6.86
CA GLU A 75 -22.30 16.64 -7.45
C GLU A 75 -20.94 16.21 -6.89
N ALA A 76 -20.90 15.76 -5.64
CA ALA A 76 -19.69 15.20 -5.05
C ALA A 76 -19.36 13.78 -5.54
N LEU A 77 -20.38 12.98 -5.90
CA LEU A 77 -20.23 11.68 -6.55
C LEU A 77 -19.54 11.81 -7.92
N LEU A 78 -20.03 12.74 -8.75
CA LEU A 78 -19.44 13.04 -10.06
C LEU A 78 -17.99 13.52 -9.95
N ARG A 79 -17.69 14.39 -8.97
CA ARG A 79 -16.31 14.83 -8.68
C ARG A 79 -15.41 13.68 -8.23
N SER A 80 -15.95 12.72 -7.48
CA SER A 80 -15.22 11.54 -7.04
C SER A 80 -14.81 10.65 -8.22
N ASP A 81 -15.75 10.38 -9.14
CA ASP A 81 -15.48 9.57 -10.34
C ASP A 81 -14.42 10.18 -11.26
N LEU A 82 -14.34 11.51 -11.33
CA LEU A 82 -13.30 12.22 -12.08
C LEU A 82 -11.93 12.12 -11.39
N SER A 83 -11.89 12.22 -10.06
CA SER A 83 -10.64 12.16 -9.30
C SER A 83 -10.00 10.76 -9.29
N LEU A 84 -10.79 9.70 -9.46
CA LEU A 84 -10.30 8.31 -9.55
C LEU A 84 -9.57 8.01 -10.87
N LYS A 85 -9.70 8.87 -11.89
CA LYS A 85 -9.09 8.68 -13.23
C LYS A 85 -7.68 9.26 -13.37
N ALA A 86 -7.06 9.75 -12.30
CA ALA A 86 -5.70 10.25 -12.35
C ALA A 86 -4.73 9.09 -12.66
N HIS A 87 -4.33 8.96 -13.92
CA HIS A 87 -3.36 7.98 -14.38
C HIS A 87 -1.96 8.38 -13.92
N LYS A 88 -1.52 7.86 -12.78
CA LYS A 88 -0.12 7.99 -12.36
C LYS A 88 0.75 7.11 -13.25
N PRO A 89 1.90 7.60 -13.75
CA PRO A 89 2.86 6.74 -14.43
C PRO A 89 3.26 5.61 -13.48
N GLN A 90 3.17 4.36 -13.96
CA GLN A 90 3.68 3.23 -13.19
C GLN A 90 5.22 3.27 -13.23
N PRO A 91 5.90 3.32 -12.08
CA PRO A 91 7.35 3.19 -12.05
C PRO A 91 7.74 1.77 -12.48
N ASP A 92 8.92 1.63 -13.08
CA ASP A 92 9.49 0.32 -13.34
C ASP A 92 9.99 -0.30 -12.03
N PHE A 93 9.53 -1.52 -11.74
CA PHE A 93 9.89 -2.25 -10.51
C PHE A 93 10.06 -3.75 -10.78
N PHE A 94 10.74 -4.43 -9.87
CA PHE A 94 10.75 -5.88 -9.78
C PHE A 94 10.63 -6.30 -8.31
N CYS A 95 10.09 -7.49 -8.08
CA CYS A 95 10.05 -8.11 -6.76
C CYS A 95 10.68 -9.49 -6.85
N LYS A 96 11.45 -9.87 -5.84
CA LYS A 96 12.13 -11.16 -5.76
C LYS A 96 11.99 -11.71 -4.35
N THR A 97 11.50 -12.94 -4.24
CA THR A 97 11.64 -13.73 -3.01
C THR A 97 13.11 -14.06 -2.80
N LEU A 98 13.68 -13.64 -1.67
CA LEU A 98 15.08 -13.89 -1.35
C LEU A 98 15.34 -15.41 -1.26
N THR A 99 16.42 -15.86 -1.90
CA THR A 99 16.91 -17.23 -1.78
C THR A 99 17.91 -17.33 -0.64
N ALA A 100 18.22 -18.56 -0.20
CA ALA A 100 19.24 -18.79 0.84
C ALA A 100 20.62 -18.21 0.49
N SER A 101 20.97 -18.13 -0.80
CA SER A 101 22.22 -17.51 -1.24
C SER A 101 22.20 -15.98 -1.12
N ASP A 102 21.04 -15.34 -1.35
CA ASP A 102 20.90 -13.88 -1.25
C ASP A 102 21.08 -13.39 0.20
N THR A 103 20.67 -14.19 1.19
CA THR A 103 20.75 -13.85 2.62
C THR A 103 22.03 -14.38 3.29
N SER A 104 22.88 -15.11 2.57
CA SER A 104 24.13 -15.62 3.10
C SER A 104 25.20 -14.53 3.18
N THR A 105 26.04 -14.57 4.21
CA THR A 105 27.10 -13.56 4.43
C THR A 105 28.23 -13.61 3.40
N HIS A 106 28.34 -14.71 2.65
CA HIS A 106 29.40 -14.93 1.66
C HIS A 106 28.87 -14.89 0.22
N GLY A 107 27.55 -14.75 0.06
CA GLY A 107 26.89 -14.63 -1.23
C GLY A 107 26.64 -13.18 -1.62
N GLY A 108 25.78 -13.00 -2.62
CA GLY A 108 25.28 -11.69 -3.03
C GLY A 108 23.85 -11.80 -3.53
N PHE A 109 23.24 -10.66 -3.79
CA PHE A 109 21.88 -10.59 -4.33
C PHE A 109 21.87 -10.82 -5.84
N SER A 110 21.18 -11.87 -6.30
CA SER A 110 21.06 -12.13 -7.74
C SER A 110 19.86 -11.42 -8.36
N VAL A 111 20.09 -10.55 -9.35
CA VAL A 111 19.02 -9.81 -10.04
C VAL A 111 18.61 -10.55 -11.32
N PRO A 112 17.29 -10.77 -11.58
CA PRO A 112 16.85 -11.29 -12.87
C PRO A 112 17.29 -10.39 -14.03
N ARG A 113 17.87 -10.96 -15.09
CA ARG A 113 18.43 -10.18 -16.22
C ARG A 113 17.48 -9.12 -16.76
N ARG A 114 16.20 -9.47 -16.99
CA ARG A 114 15.17 -8.53 -17.48
C ARG A 114 14.91 -7.35 -16.53
N ALA A 115 15.04 -7.57 -15.22
CA ALA A 115 14.89 -6.50 -14.24
C ALA A 115 16.11 -5.57 -14.26
N ALA A 116 17.32 -6.15 -14.30
CA ALA A 116 18.56 -5.38 -14.36
C ALA A 116 18.62 -4.47 -15.60
N GLU A 117 18.30 -5.00 -16.78
CA GLU A 117 18.31 -4.24 -18.05
C GLU A 117 17.24 -3.14 -18.11
N LYS A 118 16.14 -3.29 -17.34
CA LYS A 118 15.01 -2.35 -17.36
C LYS A 118 15.13 -1.24 -16.33
N ILE A 119 15.66 -1.54 -15.14
CA ILE A 119 15.55 -0.68 -13.96
C ILE A 119 16.87 0.04 -13.66
N PHE A 120 18.01 -0.60 -13.90
CA PHE A 120 19.31 0.00 -13.59
C PHE A 120 19.85 0.79 -14.78
N PRO A 121 20.70 1.80 -14.52
CA PRO A 121 21.47 2.43 -15.58
C PRO A 121 22.28 1.38 -16.37
N PRO A 122 22.48 1.56 -17.69
CA PRO A 122 23.25 0.63 -18.50
C PRO A 122 24.69 0.50 -18.00
N LEU A 123 25.19 -0.74 -17.94
CA LEU A 123 26.59 -1.03 -17.62
C LEU A 123 27.50 -0.70 -18.80
N ASP A 124 28.72 -0.25 -18.50
CA ASP A 124 29.82 -0.22 -19.46
C ASP A 124 30.47 -1.62 -19.57
N TYR A 125 30.14 -2.33 -20.66
CA TYR A 125 30.66 -3.67 -20.94
C TYR A 125 32.10 -3.68 -21.47
N SER A 126 32.73 -2.52 -21.67
CA SER A 126 34.16 -2.45 -22.02
C SER A 126 35.09 -2.67 -20.81
N MET A 127 34.57 -2.53 -19.59
CA MET A 127 35.31 -2.78 -18.34
C MET A 127 35.44 -4.28 -18.02
N GLN A 128 36.42 -4.65 -17.18
CA GLN A 128 36.64 -6.03 -16.71
C GLN A 128 36.85 -6.09 -15.18
N PRO A 129 35.86 -6.53 -14.38
CA PRO A 129 34.48 -6.82 -14.77
C PRO A 129 33.63 -5.55 -14.98
N PRO A 130 32.55 -5.59 -15.79
CA PRO A 130 31.55 -4.53 -15.82
C PRO A 130 30.88 -4.37 -14.46
N ALA A 131 30.96 -3.17 -13.88
CA ALA A 131 30.38 -2.87 -12.58
C ALA A 131 29.94 -1.40 -12.51
N GLN A 132 28.99 -1.11 -11.63
CA GLN A 132 28.56 0.23 -11.30
C GLN A 132 28.10 0.27 -9.84
N GLU A 133 28.20 1.44 -9.23
CA GLU A 133 27.65 1.69 -7.91
C GLU A 133 26.21 2.22 -8.04
N LEU A 134 25.29 1.64 -7.28
CA LEU A 134 23.89 2.06 -7.26
C LEU A 134 23.59 2.69 -5.90
N VAL A 135 22.98 3.87 -5.91
CA VAL A 135 22.48 4.54 -4.70
C VAL A 135 20.96 4.49 -4.71
N ALA A 136 20.38 3.79 -3.76
CA ALA A 136 18.94 3.73 -3.54
C ALA A 136 18.56 4.54 -2.29
N ARG A 137 17.29 4.96 -2.22
CA ARG A 137 16.70 5.53 -1.01
C ARG A 137 15.63 4.57 -0.50
N GLU A 138 15.65 4.31 0.80
CA GLU A 138 14.55 3.66 1.50
C GLU A 138 13.39 4.65 1.69
N ILE A 139 12.23 4.13 2.09
CA ILE A 139 10.96 4.88 2.22
C ILE A 139 11.03 5.87 3.39
#